data_AF-A0A1G0K910-F1
#
_entry.id   AF-A0A1G0K910-F1
#
_cell.length_a   1.000
_cell.length_b   1.000
_cell.length_c   1.000
_cell.angle_alpha   90.00
_cell.angle_beta   90.00
_cell.angle_gamma   90.00
#
_symmetry.space_group_name_H-M   'P 1'
#
loop_
_entity.id
_entity.type
_entity.pdbx_description
1 polymer ?
#
loop_
_entity_poly.entity_id
_entity_poly.type
_entity_poly.pdbx_seq_one_letter_code
_entity_poly.pdbx_strand_id
1 'polypeptide(L)'
;MKFIFSHAGAGVPLLAARISGLVRRDKRLAERIPDGPMAELKRLYYDTALSARPELLGPLLHLVTPANIVFGTDTPWGSMTVADSVAGLAMHGFSPAELRRIERDNALAMMPSLARKYSI
;
A
#
# COMPACT_ATOMS: atom_id res chain seq x y z
N MET A 1 5.52 -10.54 11.13
CA MET A 1 6.07 -10.37 9.76
C MET A 1 5.35 -9.20 9.11
N LYS A 2 6.05 -8.33 8.36
CA LYS A 2 5.43 -7.25 7.56
C LYS A 2 5.62 -7.58 6.08
N PHE A 3 4.60 -7.34 5.26
CA PHE A 3 4.64 -7.54 3.81
C PHE A 3 4.26 -6.25 3.09
N ILE A 4 4.93 -5.97 1.97
CA ILE A 4 4.62 -4.89 1.04
C ILE A 4 4.18 -5.54 -0.27
N PHE A 5 3.01 -5.17 -0.78
CA PHE A 5 2.52 -5.61 -2.07
C PHE A 5 2.71 -4.51 -3.11
N SER A 6 3.27 -4.88 -4.26
CA SER A 6 3.59 -3.92 -5.31
C SER A 6 2.38 -3.45 -6.10
N HIS A 7 2.55 -2.33 -6.79
CA HIS A 7 1.60 -1.79 -7.77
C HIS A 7 0.24 -1.47 -7.16
N ALA A 8 0.24 -0.83 -5.99
CA ALA A 8 -0.95 -0.57 -5.17
C ALA A 8 -1.74 -1.83 -4.77
N GLY A 9 -1.09 -3.01 -4.75
CA GLY A 9 -1.74 -4.29 -4.48
C GLY A 9 -2.43 -4.90 -5.70
N ALA A 10 -2.14 -4.41 -6.91
CA ALA A 10 -2.74 -4.85 -8.16
C ALA A 10 -4.28 -4.92 -8.07
N GLY A 11 -4.87 -6.08 -8.36
CA GLY A 11 -6.33 -6.25 -8.28
C GLY A 11 -6.89 -6.44 -6.87
N VAL A 12 -6.05 -6.56 -5.82
CA VAL A 12 -6.51 -6.92 -4.47
C VAL A 12 -7.47 -5.87 -3.88
N PRO A 13 -7.19 -4.55 -3.93
CA PRO A 13 -8.14 -3.56 -3.38
C PRO A 13 -9.52 -3.62 -4.05
N LEU A 14 -9.53 -3.80 -5.37
CA LEU A 14 -10.74 -3.93 -6.17
C LEU A 14 -11.55 -5.20 -5.82
N LEU A 15 -10.86 -6.28 -5.46
CA LEU A 15 -11.47 -7.57 -5.14
C LEU A 15 -11.66 -7.81 -3.64
N ALA A 16 -11.26 -6.88 -2.76
CA ALA A 16 -11.17 -7.09 -1.32
C ALA A 16 -12.49 -7.58 -0.70
N ALA A 17 -13.61 -6.97 -1.07
CA ALA A 17 -14.94 -7.38 -0.60
C ALA A 17 -15.31 -8.80 -1.08
N ARG A 18 -14.98 -9.15 -2.32
CA ARG A 18 -15.23 -10.48 -2.90
C ARG A 18 -14.37 -11.54 -2.22
N ILE A 19 -13.08 -11.29 -2.04
CA ILE A 19 -12.17 -12.16 -1.29
C ILE A 19 -12.70 -12.38 0.12
N SER A 20 -13.11 -11.31 0.80
CA SER A 20 -13.65 -11.38 2.15
C SER A 20 -14.90 -12.26 2.23
N GLY A 21 -15.84 -12.09 1.30
CA GLY A 21 -17.06 -12.90 1.23
C GLY A 21 -16.79 -14.38 0.98
N LEU A 22 -15.81 -14.72 0.13
CA LEU A 22 -15.44 -16.11 -0.15
C LEU A 22 -14.76 -16.77 1.05
N VAL A 23 -13.79 -16.10 1.67
CA VAL A 23 -13.07 -16.64 2.84
C VAL A 23 -14.02 -16.89 4.01
N ARG A 24 -14.98 -15.98 4.26
CA ARG A 24 -15.96 -16.15 5.35
C ARG A 24 -16.92 -17.33 5.14
N ARG A 25 -17.12 -17.78 3.89
CA ARG A 25 -17.98 -18.93 3.58
C ARG A 25 -17.27 -20.27 3.77
N ASP A 26 -15.94 -20.29 3.71
CA ASP A 26 -15.14 -21.47 3.98
C ASP A 26 -14.75 -21.54 5.46
N LYS A 27 -15.35 -22.47 6.22
CA LYS A 27 -15.10 -22.62 7.65
C LYS A 27 -13.62 -22.84 7.98
N ARG A 28 -12.91 -23.62 7.17
CA ARG A 28 -11.48 -23.92 7.41
C ARG A 28 -10.62 -22.68 7.24
N LEU A 29 -10.95 -21.81 6.27
CA LEU A 29 -10.22 -20.56 6.07
C LEU A 29 -10.61 -19.52 7.13
N ALA A 30 -11.88 -19.44 7.50
CA ALA A 30 -12.35 -18.54 8.54
C ALA A 30 -11.70 -18.84 9.90
N GLU A 31 -11.52 -20.12 10.26
CA GLU A 31 -10.84 -20.54 11.49
C GLU A 31 -9.35 -20.14 11.51
N ARG A 32 -8.70 -20.05 10.34
CA ARG A 32 -7.29 -19.62 10.23
C ARG A 32 -7.10 -18.11 10.31
N ILE A 33 -8.16 -17.34 10.14
CA ILE A 33 -8.11 -15.88 10.05
C ILE A 33 -9.18 -15.29 10.99
N PRO A 34 -8.93 -15.31 12.32
CA PRO A 34 -9.95 -14.99 13.32
C PRO A 34 -10.45 -13.54 13.24
N ASP A 35 -9.58 -12.59 12.91
CA ASP A 35 -9.96 -11.17 12.72
C ASP A 35 -10.64 -10.91 11.36
N GLY A 36 -10.71 -11.95 10.52
CA GLY A 36 -11.31 -11.94 9.21
C GLY A 36 -10.40 -11.39 8.10
N PRO A 37 -10.68 -11.77 6.85
CA PRO A 37 -9.85 -11.43 5.68
C PRO A 37 -9.67 -9.92 5.46
N MET A 38 -10.66 -9.10 5.82
CA MET A 38 -10.54 -7.64 5.68
C MET A 38 -9.53 -7.04 6.66
N ALA A 39 -9.46 -7.56 7.90
CA ALA A 39 -8.44 -7.14 8.85
C ALA A 39 -7.05 -7.51 8.32
N GLU A 40 -6.92 -8.70 7.71
CA GLU A 40 -5.65 -9.13 7.11
C GLU A 40 -5.22 -8.24 5.97
N LEU A 41 -6.11 -7.84 5.07
CA LEU A 41 -5.78 -6.93 3.98
C LEU A 41 -5.38 -5.54 4.53
N LYS A 42 -6.09 -5.04 5.55
CA LYS A 42 -5.85 -3.71 6.12
C LYS A 42 -4.57 -3.60 6.96
N ARG A 43 -3.98 -4.71 7.42
CA ARG A 43 -2.68 -4.69 8.11
C ARG A 43 -1.47 -4.74 7.18
N LEU A 44 -1.67 -4.97 5.88
CA LEU A 44 -0.58 -5.04 4.91
C LEU A 44 -0.11 -3.65 4.51
N TYR A 45 1.07 -3.61 3.91
CA TYR A 45 1.58 -2.42 3.24
C TYR A 45 1.52 -2.60 1.72
N TYR A 46 1.51 -1.48 1.02
CA TYR A 46 1.36 -1.42 -0.43
C TYR A 46 2.29 -0.35 -0.98
N ASP A 47 2.98 -0.62 -2.08
CA ASP A 47 3.78 0.41 -2.76
C ASP A 47 3.00 1.15 -3.85
N THR A 48 3.55 2.29 -4.28
CA THR A 48 2.99 3.10 -5.37
C THR A 48 3.61 2.81 -6.74
N ALA A 49 4.43 1.75 -6.88
CA ALA A 49 5.19 1.46 -8.10
C ALA A 49 4.24 1.41 -9.30
N LEU A 50 4.47 2.26 -10.32
CA LEU A 50 3.61 2.44 -11.51
C LEU A 50 2.11 2.74 -11.24
N SER A 51 1.73 2.98 -9.99
CA SER A 51 0.33 3.07 -9.54
C SER A 51 0.06 4.32 -8.72
N ALA A 52 0.94 5.33 -8.76
CA ALA A 52 0.81 6.54 -7.95
C ALA A 52 -0.35 7.47 -8.36
N ARG A 53 -0.92 7.30 -9.56
CA ARG A 53 -2.00 8.17 -10.06
C ARG A 53 -3.40 7.78 -9.56
N PRO A 54 -4.39 8.70 -9.54
CA PRO A 54 -5.76 8.44 -9.08
C PRO A 54 -6.43 7.18 -9.63
N GLU A 55 -6.20 6.89 -10.90
CA GLU A 55 -6.85 5.78 -11.60
C GLU A 55 -6.43 4.40 -11.05
N LEU A 56 -5.25 4.30 -10.44
CA LEU A 56 -4.67 3.06 -9.93
C LEU A 56 -4.59 3.03 -8.40
N LEU A 57 -4.24 4.14 -7.76
CA LEU A 57 -4.15 4.20 -6.29
C LEU A 57 -5.53 4.34 -5.62
N GLY A 58 -6.52 4.94 -6.29
CA GLY A 58 -7.82 5.25 -5.71
C GLY A 58 -8.51 4.07 -5.01
N PRO A 59 -8.61 2.88 -5.65
CA PRO A 59 -9.16 1.69 -5.00
C PRO A 59 -8.43 1.29 -3.71
N LEU A 60 -7.10 1.46 -3.67
CA LEU A 60 -6.31 1.20 -2.47
C LEU A 60 -6.64 2.19 -1.34
N LEU A 61 -6.88 3.46 -1.65
CA LEU A 61 -7.26 4.49 -0.66
C LEU A 61 -8.64 4.22 -0.02
N HIS A 62 -9.51 3.45 -0.66
CA HIS A 62 -10.74 2.96 -0.05
C HIS A 62 -10.54 1.74 0.86
N LEU A 63 -9.41 1.03 0.72
CA LEU A 63 -9.09 -0.15 1.51
C LEU A 63 -8.26 0.21 2.76
N VAL A 64 -7.22 1.04 2.60
CA VAL A 64 -6.24 1.36 3.64
C VAL A 64 -6.00 2.86 3.79
N THR A 65 -5.29 3.24 4.84
CA THR A 65 -4.92 4.64 5.10
C THR A 65 -3.52 4.96 4.54
N PRO A 66 -3.11 6.23 4.46
CA PRO A 66 -1.73 6.61 4.14
C PRO A 66 -0.66 5.95 5.02
N ALA A 67 -1.00 5.44 6.22
CA ALA A 67 -0.06 4.72 7.08
C ALA A 67 0.32 3.31 6.58
N ASN A 68 -0.38 2.80 5.55
CA ASN A 68 -0.14 1.50 4.93
C ASN A 68 0.54 1.62 3.56
N ILE A 69 0.86 2.82 3.10
CA ILE A 69 1.36 3.04 1.74
C ILE A 69 2.82 3.48 1.80
N VAL A 70 3.67 2.89 0.98
CA VAL A 70 5.07 3.28 0.82
C VAL A 70 5.31 3.74 -0.60
N PHE A 71 6.17 4.73 -0.80
CA PHE A 71 6.50 5.19 -2.14
C PHE A 71 7.40 4.18 -2.88
N GLY A 72 7.08 3.96 -4.15
CA GLY A 72 7.84 3.13 -5.07
C GLY A 72 7.60 3.57 -6.52
N THR A 73 8.57 3.29 -7.40
CA THR A 73 8.56 3.77 -8.80
C THR A 73 8.71 2.66 -9.85
N ASP A 74 9.11 1.45 -9.44
CA ASP A 74 9.50 0.34 -10.34
C ASP A 74 10.74 0.64 -11.22
N THR A 75 11.59 1.59 -10.82
CA THR A 75 12.82 1.92 -11.57
C THR A 75 13.83 0.76 -11.49
N PRO A 76 14.51 0.38 -12.60
CA PRO A 76 14.55 1.01 -13.93
C PRO A 76 13.56 0.43 -14.96
N TRP A 77 12.64 -0.43 -14.53
CA TRP A 77 11.73 -1.16 -15.44
C TRP A 77 10.47 -0.37 -15.79
N GLY A 78 10.08 0.56 -14.91
CA GLY A 78 8.89 1.37 -15.07
C GLY A 78 8.96 2.35 -16.24
N SER A 79 7.85 2.52 -16.94
CA SER A 79 7.68 3.52 -18.01
C SER A 79 7.53 4.95 -17.50
N MET A 80 7.29 5.12 -16.19
CA MET A 80 7.16 6.42 -15.53
C MET A 80 8.48 6.87 -14.92
N THR A 81 8.77 8.16 -14.98
CA THR A 81 9.91 8.72 -14.23
C THR A 81 9.58 8.82 -12.73
N VAL A 82 10.62 9.02 -11.91
CA VAL A 82 10.43 9.34 -10.48
C VAL A 82 9.59 10.60 -10.31
N ALA A 83 9.83 11.62 -11.15
CA ALA A 83 9.07 12.88 -11.13
C ALA A 83 7.58 12.65 -11.46
N ASP A 84 7.26 11.80 -12.43
CA ASP A 84 5.87 11.46 -12.76
C ASP A 84 5.17 10.75 -11.61
N SER A 85 5.91 9.89 -10.88
CA SER A 85 5.38 9.17 -9.71
C SER A 85 5.07 10.14 -8.55
N VAL A 86 5.97 11.10 -8.28
CA VAL A 86 5.74 12.16 -7.28
C VAL A 86 4.57 13.06 -7.67
N ALA A 87 4.52 13.49 -8.93
CA ALA A 87 3.42 14.31 -9.45
C ALA A 87 2.07 13.57 -9.35
N GLY A 88 2.04 12.27 -9.67
CA GLY A 88 0.85 11.44 -9.51
C GLY A 88 0.37 11.36 -8.06
N LEU A 89 1.30 11.21 -7.10
CA LEU A 89 0.96 11.15 -5.68
C LEU A 89 0.38 12.49 -5.16
N ALA A 90 0.86 13.62 -5.69
CA ALA A 90 0.35 14.94 -5.33
C ALA A 90 -1.12 15.17 -5.77
N MET A 91 -1.66 14.36 -6.69
CA MET A 91 -3.03 14.51 -7.19
C MET A 91 -4.12 14.07 -6.20
N HIS A 92 -3.77 13.38 -5.11
CA HIS A 92 -4.73 12.77 -4.18
C HIS A 92 -5.21 13.71 -3.07
N GLY A 93 -4.67 14.93 -2.99
CA GLY A 93 -5.04 15.90 -1.95
C GLY A 93 -4.53 15.53 -0.54
N PHE A 94 -3.51 14.69 -0.45
CA PHE A 94 -2.85 14.36 0.82
C PHE A 94 -2.29 15.62 1.49
N SER A 95 -2.40 15.67 2.82
CA SER A 95 -1.69 16.68 3.61
C SER A 95 -0.17 16.50 3.48
N PRO A 96 0.62 17.56 3.76
CA PRO A 96 2.09 17.43 3.78
C PRO A 96 2.61 16.34 4.72
N ALA A 97 1.90 16.09 5.83
CA ALA A 97 2.26 15.04 6.79
C ALA A 97 1.98 13.63 6.23
N GLU A 98 0.89 13.45 5.48
CA GLU A 98 0.57 12.19 4.81
C GLU A 98 1.53 11.90 3.66
N LEU A 99 1.87 12.91 2.84
CA LEU A 99 2.88 12.77 1.79
C LEU A 99 4.23 12.33 2.37
N ARG A 100 4.75 13.05 3.37
CA ARG A 100 5.99 12.67 4.06
C ARG A 100 5.95 11.24 4.60
N ARG A 101 4.79 10.82 5.12
CA ARG A 101 4.61 9.47 5.63
C ARG A 101 4.72 8.42 4.53
N ILE A 102 4.08 8.63 3.38
CA ILE A 102 4.14 7.73 2.22
C ILE A 102 5.55 7.71 1.61
N GLU A 103 6.12 8.89 1.39
CA GLU A 103 7.42 9.09 0.73
C GLU A 103 8.60 8.59 1.57
N ARG A 104 8.45 8.51 2.90
CA ARG A 104 9.58 8.21 3.78
C ARG A 104 9.21 7.45 5.05
N ASP A 105 8.36 8.03 5.90
CA ASP A 105 8.35 7.63 7.31
C ASP A 105 7.79 6.20 7.52
N ASN A 106 6.84 5.77 6.69
CA ASN A 106 6.36 4.38 6.71
C ASN A 106 7.49 3.39 6.40
N ALA A 107 8.31 3.67 5.38
CA ALA A 107 9.43 2.80 5.01
C ALA A 107 10.46 2.70 6.16
N LEU A 108 10.79 3.83 6.81
CA LEU A 108 11.70 3.84 7.96
C LEU A 108 11.12 3.07 9.17
N ALA A 109 9.84 3.23 9.46
CA ALA A 109 9.16 2.50 10.54
C ALA A 109 9.07 0.98 10.26
N MET A 110 9.08 0.57 8.98
CA MET A 110 9.07 -0.84 8.59
C MET A 110 10.46 -1.47 8.57
N MET A 111 11.50 -0.68 8.27
CA MET A 111 12.86 -1.16 8.01
C MET A 111 13.86 -0.51 8.99
N PRO A 112 14.07 -1.08 10.19
CA PRO A 112 14.92 -0.47 11.23
C PRO A 112 16.38 -0.22 10.80
N SER A 113 16.92 -1.03 9.89
CA SER A 113 18.26 -0.81 9.32
C SER A 113 18.29 0.43 8.43
N LEU A 114 17.22 0.68 7.66
CA LEU A 114 17.06 1.87 6.85
C LEU A 114 16.91 3.11 7.75
N ALA A 115 16.11 3.01 8.82
CA ALA A 115 15.99 4.06 9.83
C ALA A 115 17.35 4.47 10.38
N ARG A 116 18.17 3.51 10.88
CA ARG A 116 19.51 3.83 11.41
C ARG A 116 20.43 4.53 10.41
N LYS A 117 20.31 4.22 9.12
CA LYS A 117 21.14 4.82 8.06
C LYS A 117 20.69 6.23 7.68
N TYR A 118 19.40 6.53 7.82
CA TYR A 118 18.77 7.77 7.34
C TYR A 118 18.03 8.57 8.44
N SER A 119 18.35 8.29 9.70
CA SER A 119 18.02 9.14 10.85
C SER A 119 18.88 10.39 10.75
N ILE A 120 18.25 11.49 10.32
CA ILE A 120 18.82 12.85 10.32
C ILE A 120 18.22 13.57 11.52
#